data_AF-A0AAD7EH76-F1
#
_entry.id   AF-A0AAD7EH76-F1
#
_cell.length_a   1.000
_cell.length_b   1.000
_cell.length_c   1.000
_cell.angle_alpha   90.00
_cell.angle_beta   90.00
_cell.angle_gamma   90.00
#
_symmetry.space_group_name_H-M   'P 1'
#
loop_
_entity.id
_entity.type
_entity.pdbx_description
1 polymer ?
#
loop_
_entity_poly.entity_id
_entity_poly.type
_entity_poly.pdbx_seq_one_letter_code
_entity_poly.pdbx_strand_id
1 'polypeptide(L)'
;MARVNDIRTISTLTGVGKRTVERLMSDYRKYGNAAHWGPRRSLRGQKRKLKARNVEFLRGYIRFRNDPYLQEMKETLEERVGVEASDSTVWRALTRTGFTLKKVGLLCFLTFSAPIASDYP
;
A
#
# COMPACT_ATOMS: atom_id res chain seq x y z
N MET A 1 30.16 -41.77 19.26
CA MET A 1 30.22 -40.45 18.57
C MET A 1 28.85 -39.79 18.66
N ALA A 2 28.70 -38.76 19.48
CA ALA A 2 27.42 -38.03 19.60
C ALA A 2 27.12 -37.34 18.26
N ARG A 3 25.88 -37.47 17.76
CA ARG A 3 25.46 -36.73 16.56
C ARG A 3 25.60 -35.23 16.87
N VAL A 4 26.38 -34.51 16.05
CA VAL A 4 26.62 -33.06 16.12
C VAL A 4 25.33 -32.20 16.01
N ASN A 5 24.16 -32.85 15.92
CA ASN A 5 22.86 -32.24 15.71
C ASN A 5 21.97 -32.18 16.97
N ASP A 6 22.50 -32.44 18.17
CA ASP A 6 21.71 -32.21 19.38
C ASP A 6 21.53 -30.70 19.62
N ILE A 7 20.27 -30.27 19.69
CA ILE A 7 19.85 -28.87 19.81
C ILE A 7 20.44 -28.24 21.07
N ARG A 8 20.55 -29.02 22.16
CA ARG A 8 21.14 -28.56 23.42
C ARG A 8 22.62 -28.22 23.25
N THR A 9 23.38 -29.10 22.62
CA THR A 9 24.80 -28.90 22.33
C THR A 9 25.02 -27.67 21.47
N ILE A 10 24.21 -27.48 20.42
CA ILE A 10 24.30 -26.29 19.55
C ILE A 10 24.00 -25.01 20.34
N SER A 11 22.96 -25.03 21.19
CA SER A 11 22.61 -23.88 22.03
C SER A 11 23.73 -23.50 23.00
N THR A 12 24.35 -24.48 23.66
CA THR A 12 25.47 -24.26 24.59
C THR A 12 26.72 -23.75 23.88
N LEU A 13 27.05 -24.27 22.69
CA LEU A 13 28.24 -23.86 21.93
C LEU A 13 28.10 -22.48 21.27
N THR A 14 26.89 -22.12 20.85
CA THR A 14 26.64 -20.86 20.10
C THR A 14 26.07 -19.73 20.95
N GLY A 15 25.62 -20.01 22.17
CA GLY A 15 24.89 -19.05 23.01
C GLY A 15 23.51 -18.67 22.48
N VAL A 16 23.06 -19.30 21.39
CA VAL A 16 21.75 -19.03 20.78
C VAL A 16 20.67 -19.80 21.54
N GLY A 17 19.58 -19.12 21.90
CA GLY A 17 18.47 -19.74 22.61
C GLY A 17 17.88 -20.93 21.86
N LYS A 18 17.53 -22.00 22.59
CA LYS A 18 16.99 -23.26 22.06
C LYS A 18 15.90 -23.06 21.00
N ARG A 19 14.94 -22.16 21.26
CA ARG A 19 13.83 -21.84 20.35
C ARG A 19 14.31 -21.32 19.00
N THR A 20 15.38 -20.54 18.97
CA THR A 20 15.96 -20.00 17.72
C THR A 20 16.64 -21.10 16.92
N VAL A 21 17.37 -22.00 17.59
CA VAL A 21 17.98 -23.18 16.94
C VAL A 21 16.90 -24.11 16.37
N GLU A 22 15.84 -24.39 17.13
CA GLU A 22 14.70 -25.21 16.68
C GLU A 22 14.02 -24.60 15.44
N ARG A 23 13.77 -23.27 15.45
CA ARG A 23 13.20 -22.56 14.29
C ARG A 23 14.11 -22.65 13.08
N LEU A 24 15.41 -22.41 13.25
CA LEU A 24 16.39 -22.43 12.18
C LEU A 24 16.54 -23.82 11.55
N MET A 25 16.54 -24.87 12.38
CA MET A 25 16.52 -26.26 11.89
C MET A 25 15.22 -26.59 11.16
N SER A 26 14.06 -26.13 11.65
CA SER A 26 12.78 -26.33 10.99
C SER A 26 12.73 -25.62 9.63
N ASP A 27 13.21 -24.38 9.56
CA ASP A 27 13.30 -23.59 8.33
C ASP A 27 14.26 -24.26 7.33
N TYR A 28 15.42 -24.73 7.79
CA TYR A 28 16.37 -25.46 6.94
C TYR A 28 15.77 -26.77 6.38
N ARG A 29 15.06 -27.55 7.19
CA ARG A 29 14.39 -28.78 6.72
C ARG A 29 13.29 -28.49 5.69
N LYS A 30 12.61 -27.35 5.82
CA LYS A 30 11.49 -26.98 4.96
C LYS A 30 11.92 -26.33 3.65
N TYR A 31 12.97 -25.51 3.67
CA TYR A 31 13.38 -24.67 2.54
C TYR A 31 14.81 -24.92 2.04
N GLY A 32 15.59 -25.78 2.70
CA GLY A 32 16.99 -26.06 2.37
C GLY A 32 17.95 -24.91 2.72
N ASN A 33 17.48 -23.86 3.40
CA ASN A 33 18.30 -22.71 3.76
C ASN A 33 17.93 -22.20 5.16
N ALA A 34 18.95 -22.01 6.00
CA ALA A 34 18.85 -21.48 7.35
C ALA A 34 18.93 -19.95 7.40
N ALA A 35 19.45 -19.33 6.34
CA ALA A 35 19.37 -17.90 6.17
C ALA A 35 17.88 -17.53 6.08
N HIS A 36 17.49 -16.43 6.74
CA HIS A 36 16.13 -15.90 6.83
C HIS A 36 15.60 -15.39 5.45
N TRP A 37 15.62 -16.28 4.46
CA TRP A 37 15.29 -16.08 3.05
C TRP A 37 14.29 -17.13 2.55
N GLY A 38 13.62 -17.87 3.45
CA GLY A 38 12.30 -18.43 3.13
C GLY A 38 11.40 -17.29 2.62
N PRO A 39 10.47 -17.53 1.67
CA PRO A 39 9.85 -16.52 0.81
C PRO A 39 9.55 -15.24 1.59
N ARG A 40 10.47 -14.26 1.46
CA ARG A 40 10.62 -13.07 2.32
C ARG A 40 9.27 -12.60 2.83
N ARG A 41 8.84 -13.03 4.03
CA ARG A 41 7.57 -12.68 4.68
C ARG A 41 6.56 -12.14 3.65
N SER A 42 6.19 -12.96 2.65
CA SER A 42 5.56 -12.52 1.39
C SER A 42 4.79 -11.21 1.59
N LEU A 43 5.42 -10.07 1.26
CA LEU A 43 5.03 -8.70 1.67
C LEU A 43 3.67 -8.69 2.38
N ARG A 44 3.66 -8.88 3.71
CA ARG A 44 2.40 -9.00 4.46
C ARG A 44 1.48 -7.85 4.07
N GLY A 45 0.29 -8.17 3.55
CA GLY A 45 -0.71 -7.20 3.11
C GLY A 45 -1.44 -7.61 1.84
N GLN A 46 -2.66 -7.10 1.68
CA GLN A 46 -3.43 -7.27 0.46
C GLN A 46 -2.74 -6.55 -0.71
N LYS A 47 -2.68 -7.20 -1.88
CA LYS A 47 -2.21 -6.58 -3.11
C LYS A 47 -3.07 -5.33 -3.38
N ARG A 48 -2.42 -4.23 -3.74
CA ARG A 48 -3.10 -2.95 -3.97
C ARG A 48 -4.08 -3.10 -5.14
N LYS A 49 -5.30 -2.58 -4.97
CA LYS A 49 -6.30 -2.51 -6.04
C LYS A 49 -5.85 -1.61 -7.20
N LEU A 50 -5.28 -0.45 -6.87
CA LEU A 50 -4.78 0.51 -7.86
C LEU A 50 -3.35 0.16 -8.30
N LYS A 51 -3.18 -0.10 -9.60
CA LYS A 51 -1.87 -0.30 -10.27
C LYS A 51 -1.20 1.05 -10.57
N ALA A 52 0.10 1.03 -10.84
CA ALA A 52 0.88 2.24 -11.16
C ALA A 52 0.28 3.05 -12.32
N ARG A 53 -0.19 2.39 -13.38
CA ARG A 53 -0.85 3.03 -14.53
C ARG A 53 -2.07 3.86 -14.13
N ASN A 54 -2.88 3.36 -13.19
CA ASN A 54 -4.08 4.05 -12.73
C ASN A 54 -3.72 5.29 -11.91
N VAL A 55 -2.63 5.21 -11.15
CA VAL A 55 -2.11 6.35 -10.37
C VAL A 55 -1.54 7.43 -11.29
N GLU A 56 -0.90 7.05 -12.39
CA GLU A 56 -0.42 7.97 -13.41
C GLU A 56 -1.57 8.65 -14.17
N PHE A 57 -2.64 7.91 -14.45
CA PHE A 57 -3.88 8.47 -14.97
C PHE A 57 -4.47 9.54 -14.04
N LEU A 58 -4.59 9.25 -12.73
CA LEU A 58 -5.05 10.24 -11.75
C LEU A 58 -4.16 11.48 -11.71
N ARG A 59 -2.83 11.32 -11.82
CA ARG A 59 -1.89 12.45 -11.92
C ARG A 59 -2.15 13.31 -13.14
N GLY A 60 -2.40 12.70 -14.30
CA GLY A 60 -2.78 13.41 -15.52
C GLY A 60 -4.11 14.13 -15.37
N TYR A 61 -5.09 13.48 -14.74
CA TYR A 61 -6.42 14.06 -14.49
C TYR A 61 -6.34 15.31 -13.60
N ILE A 62 -5.61 15.24 -12.48
CA ILE A 62 -5.39 16.38 -11.57
C ILE A 62 -4.65 17.54 -12.26
N ARG A 63 -3.74 17.24 -13.20
CA ARG A 63 -3.05 18.26 -13.99
C ARG A 63 -3.97 18.98 -14.98
N PHE A 64 -4.92 18.25 -15.56
CA PHE A 64 -5.88 18.81 -16.51
C PHE A 64 -7.01 19.58 -15.82
N ARG A 65 -7.53 19.02 -14.72
CA ARG A 65 -8.56 19.65 -13.88
C ARG A 65 -7.99 19.86 -12.49
N ASN A 66 -7.69 21.12 -12.16
CA ASN A 66 -7.20 21.48 -10.84
C ASN A 66 -8.35 21.39 -9.82
N ASP A 67 -8.08 20.87 -8.62
CA ASP A 67 -9.06 20.70 -7.52
C ASP A 67 -10.26 19.74 -7.76
N PRO A 68 -10.09 18.50 -8.29
CA PRO A 68 -11.19 17.55 -8.37
C PRO A 68 -11.51 16.93 -7.00
N TYR A 69 -12.78 16.61 -6.77
CA TYR A 69 -13.21 15.88 -5.57
C TYR A 69 -12.83 14.39 -5.66
N LEU A 70 -12.71 13.73 -4.49
CA LEU A 70 -12.42 12.29 -4.43
C LEU A 70 -13.47 11.44 -5.15
N GLN A 71 -14.75 11.80 -5.02
CA GLN A 71 -15.85 11.11 -5.67
C GLN A 71 -15.75 11.22 -7.20
N GLU A 72 -15.47 12.41 -7.74
CA GLU A 72 -15.31 12.61 -9.19
C GLU A 72 -14.13 11.80 -9.74
N MET A 73 -13.02 11.74 -8.99
CA MET A 73 -11.86 10.92 -9.38
C MET A 73 -12.18 9.42 -9.35
N LYS A 74 -13.00 8.97 -8.39
CA LYS A 74 -13.51 7.60 -8.33
C LYS A 74 -14.39 7.30 -9.55
N GLU A 75 -15.39 8.14 -9.82
CA GLU A 75 -16.30 7.98 -10.95
C GLU A 75 -15.53 7.96 -12.28
N THR A 76 -14.56 8.87 -12.44
CA THR A 76 -13.70 8.92 -13.63
C THR A 76 -12.85 7.64 -13.79
N LEU A 77 -12.36 7.06 -12.68
CA LEU A 77 -11.62 5.78 -12.71
C LEU A 77 -12.50 4.60 -13.09
N GLU A 78 -13.75 4.58 -12.61
CA GLU A 78 -14.72 3.54 -12.93
C GLU A 78 -15.14 3.64 -14.40
N GLU A 79 -15.46 4.85 -14.87
CA GLU A 79 -15.93 5.09 -16.24
C GLU A 79 -14.82 4.88 -17.28
N ARG A 80 -13.62 5.44 -17.07
CA ARG A 80 -12.57 5.46 -18.11
C ARG A 80 -11.57 4.32 -18.00
N VAL A 81 -11.31 3.81 -16.81
CA VAL A 81 -10.30 2.77 -16.55
C VAL A 81 -10.96 1.42 -16.19
N GLY A 82 -12.24 1.42 -15.81
CA GLY A 82 -12.96 0.21 -15.42
C GLY A 82 -12.52 -0.35 -14.06
N VAL A 83 -12.00 0.50 -13.16
CA VAL A 83 -11.47 0.06 -11.86
C VAL A 83 -12.28 0.65 -10.72
N GLU A 84 -13.01 -0.24 -10.04
CA GLU A 84 -13.77 0.11 -8.84
C GLU A 84 -12.84 0.36 -7.64
N ALA A 85 -12.90 1.59 -7.11
CA ALA A 85 -12.09 2.02 -5.97
C ALA A 85 -12.94 2.82 -5.00
N SER A 86 -12.76 2.61 -3.69
CA SER A 86 -13.37 3.49 -2.70
C SER A 86 -12.60 4.82 -2.59
N ASP A 87 -13.26 5.86 -2.11
CA ASP A 87 -12.63 7.18 -1.87
C ASP A 87 -11.37 7.07 -1.02
N SER A 88 -11.41 6.22 0.02
CA SER A 88 -10.25 5.94 0.87
C SER A 88 -9.08 5.27 0.13
N THR A 89 -9.38 4.53 -0.94
CA THR A 89 -8.37 3.88 -1.79
C THR A 89 -7.72 4.88 -2.73
N VAL A 90 -8.54 5.75 -3.35
CA VAL A 90 -8.07 6.87 -4.19
C VAL A 90 -7.22 7.82 -3.35
N TRP A 91 -7.72 8.22 -2.18
CA TRP A 91 -6.98 9.07 -1.25
C TRP A 91 -5.63 8.46 -0.84
N ARG A 92 -5.62 7.21 -0.38
CA ARG A 92 -4.37 6.50 -0.03
C ARG A 92 -3.40 6.36 -1.20
N ALA A 93 -3.88 6.33 -2.44
CA ALA A 93 -3.01 6.33 -3.62
C ALA A 93 -2.40 7.73 -3.83
N LEU A 94 -3.21 8.79 -3.72
CA LEU A 94 -2.80 10.17 -3.91
C LEU A 94 -1.82 10.67 -2.83
N THR A 95 -2.08 10.35 -1.56
CA THR A 95 -1.18 10.72 -0.45
C THR A 95 0.22 10.12 -0.64
N ARG A 96 0.30 8.89 -1.14
CA ARG A 96 1.58 8.23 -1.43
C ARG A 96 2.35 8.88 -2.58
N THR A 97 1.63 9.53 -3.49
CA THR A 97 2.22 10.29 -4.59
C THR A 97 2.57 11.74 -4.25
N GLY A 98 2.29 12.18 -3.02
CA GLY A 98 2.63 13.51 -2.51
C GLY A 98 1.51 14.54 -2.59
N PHE A 99 0.28 14.16 -2.95
CA PHE A 99 -0.84 15.11 -2.96
C PHE A 99 -1.48 15.26 -1.57
N THR A 100 -1.95 16.47 -1.29
CA THR A 100 -2.68 16.83 -0.07
C THR A 100 -4.10 17.27 -0.42
N LEU A 101 -5.08 16.97 0.43
CA LEU A 101 -6.42 17.54 0.28
C LEU A 101 -6.39 19.04 0.58
N LYS A 102 -7.12 19.81 -0.22
CA LYS A 102 -7.42 21.21 0.08
C LYS A 102 -8.25 21.28 1.36
N LYS A 103 -7.76 22.00 2.36
CA LYS A 103 -8.54 22.28 3.57
C LYS A 103 -9.45 23.47 3.28
N VAL A 104 -10.75 23.25 3.30
CA VAL A 104 -11.72 24.33 3.12
C VAL A 104 -11.83 25.08 4.44
N GLY A 105 -11.16 26.23 4.54
CA GLY A 105 -11.34 27.16 5.65
C GLY A 105 -12.61 27.99 5.45
N LEU A 106 -13.28 28.37 6.55
CA LEU A 106 -14.49 29.20 6.56
C LEU A 106 -14.38 30.49 5.71
N LEU A 107 -13.17 31.04 5.53
CA LEU A 107 -12.91 32.21 4.69
C LEU A 107 -13.04 31.98 3.18
N CYS A 108 -12.93 30.74 2.69
CA CYS A 108 -12.93 30.44 1.25
C CYS A 108 -14.34 30.29 0.65
N PHE A 109 -15.37 30.09 1.48
CA PHE A 109 -16.76 29.96 1.01
C PHE A 109 -17.39 31.32 0.65
N LEU A 110 -16.91 32.41 1.24
CA LEU A 110 -17.51 33.74 1.06
C LEU A 110 -17.15 34.41 -0.28
N THR A 111 -16.17 33.87 -1.02
CA THR A 111 -15.74 34.44 -2.32
C THR A 111 -16.06 33.56 -3.53
N PHE A 112 -16.65 32.37 -3.32
CA PHE A 112 -16.95 31.41 -4.40
C PHE A 112 -18.45 31.12 -4.56
N SER A 113 -19.31 32.03 -4.07
CA SER A 113 -20.73 32.05 -4.43
C SER A 113 -20.94 33.10 -5.52
N ALA A 114 -20.57 32.75 -6.75
CA ALA A 114 -21.06 33.41 -7.95
C ALA A 114 -21.78 32.35 -8.80
N PRO A 115 -23.04 32.58 -9.18
CA PRO A 115 -23.84 31.58 -9.87
C PRO A 115 -23.45 31.54 -11.34
N ILE A 116 -23.03 30.37 -11.83
CA ILE A 116 -23.09 30.08 -13.26
C ILE A 116 -23.90 28.80 -13.39
N ALA A 117 -25.22 28.98 -13.40
CA ALA A 117 -26.16 28.05 -13.99
C ALA A 117 -27.12 28.88 -14.83
N SER A 118 -26.60 29.45 -15.92
CA SER A 118 -27.41 29.69 -17.11
C SER A 118 -27.16 28.51 -18.05
N ASP A 119 -28.27 27.97 -18.54
CA ASP A 119 -28.39 27.22 -19.78
C ASP A 119 -27.67 25.86 -19.88
N TYR A 120 -28.42 24.81 -19.58
CA TYR A 120 -28.38 23.58 -20.39
C TYR A 120 -29.79 23.33 -20.94
N PRO A 121 -29.91 22.90 -22.21
CA PRO A 121 -31.18 22.78 -22.95
C PRO A 121 -32.10 21.68 -22.42
#